data_AF-A0A538K7R6-F1
#
_entry.id   AF-A0A538K7R6-F1
#
_cell.length_a   1.000
_cell.length_b   1.000
_cell.length_c   1.000
_cell.angle_alpha   90.00
_cell.angle_beta   90.00
_cell.angle_gamma   90.00
#
_symmetry.space_group_name_H-M   'P 1'
#
loop_
_entity.id
_entity.type
_entity.pdbx_description
1 polymer ?
#
loop_
_entity_poly.entity_id
_entity_poly.type
_entity_poly.pdbx_seq_one_letter_code
_entity_poly.pdbx_strand_id
1 'polypeptide(L)'
;MGGSNVKVLTIPNAKSDIPGTKAKVKAAFNADKKLDAFLGLDPDVTIPCISSCPKGTKIGTFDVGGAIKEIQAGRMLFAIDQQQYLQGYLPVVFGVLFVSNLNTVGNGQPVLTGPGIINKANAAKVAALAKMGTR
;
A
#
# COMPACT_ATOMS: atom_id res chain seq x y z
N MET A 1 -8.74 -4.50 22.78
CA MET A 1 -7.72 -3.90 21.89
C MET A 1 -7.92 -2.39 21.92
N GLY A 2 -6.93 -1.63 22.39
CA GLY A 2 -7.07 -0.20 22.65
C GLY A 2 -7.50 0.56 21.39
N GLY A 3 -8.57 1.36 21.51
CA GLY A 3 -9.10 2.16 20.41
C GLY A 3 -8.03 3.12 19.90
N SER A 4 -7.39 2.76 18.79
CA SER A 4 -6.59 3.71 18.04
C SER A 4 -7.57 4.69 17.40
N ASN A 5 -7.46 5.98 17.75
CA ASN A 5 -8.26 7.03 17.12
C ASN A 5 -7.80 7.20 15.67
N VAL A 6 -8.47 6.52 14.74
CA VAL A 6 -8.23 6.68 13.31
C VAL A 6 -8.96 7.92 12.84
N LYS A 7 -8.22 8.89 12.28
CA LYS A 7 -8.79 10.06 11.61
C LYS A 7 -8.68 9.89 10.11
N VAL A 8 -9.83 9.75 9.44
CA VAL A 8 -9.87 9.65 7.98
C VAL A 8 -9.69 11.05 7.38
N LEU A 9 -8.73 11.18 6.46
CA LEU A 9 -8.49 12.39 5.70
C LEU A 9 -8.82 12.14 4.22
N THR A 10 -9.99 12.61 3.79
CA THR A 10 -10.40 12.51 2.39
C THR A 10 -9.84 13.68 1.60
N ILE A 11 -9.00 13.38 0.60
CA ILE A 11 -8.39 14.38 -0.27
C ILE A 11 -8.85 14.08 -1.71
N PRO A 12 -9.83 14.82 -2.24
CA PRO A 12 -10.20 14.72 -3.64
C PRO A 12 -8.99 15.04 -4.52
N ASN A 13 -8.84 14.31 -5.62
CA ASN A 13 -7.77 14.55 -6.61
C ASN A 13 -6.35 14.43 -6.01
N ALA A 14 -6.16 13.60 -4.98
CA ALA A 14 -4.89 13.54 -4.24
C ALA A 14 -3.66 13.31 -5.13
N LYS A 15 -3.80 12.47 -6.15
CA LYS A 15 -2.72 12.15 -7.09
C LYS A 15 -2.45 13.26 -8.11
N SER A 16 -3.49 13.97 -8.55
CA SER A 16 -3.37 15.06 -9.53
C SER A 16 -3.06 16.42 -8.91
N ASP A 17 -3.25 16.60 -7.60
CA ASP A 17 -2.86 17.78 -6.83
C ASP A 17 -1.98 17.40 -5.62
N ILE A 18 -0.73 17.01 -5.91
CA ILE A 18 0.26 16.67 -4.88
C ILE A 18 0.57 17.87 -3.95
N PRO A 19 0.73 19.12 -4.43
CA PRO A 19 0.95 20.26 -3.54
C PRO A 19 -0.20 20.49 -2.55
N GLY A 20 -1.46 20.46 -3.02
CA GLY A 20 -2.63 20.59 -2.14
C GLY A 20 -2.77 19.42 -1.18
N THR A 21 -2.43 18.20 -1.61
CA THR A 21 -2.38 17.02 -0.75
C THR A 21 -1.36 17.19 0.38
N LYS A 22 -0.14 17.62 0.06
CA LYS A 22 0.90 17.92 1.04
C LYS A 22 0.45 18.95 2.07
N ALA A 23 -0.24 20.00 1.64
CA ALA A 23 -0.77 21.05 2.52
C ALA A 23 -1.83 20.50 3.47
N LYS A 24 -2.77 19.67 2.97
CA LYS A 24 -3.82 19.04 3.78
C LYS A 24 -3.25 18.05 4.81
N VAL A 25 -2.27 17.23 4.43
CA VAL A 25 -1.58 16.32 5.36
C VAL A 25 -0.89 17.12 6.47
N LYS A 26 -0.14 18.17 6.11
CA LYS A 26 0.52 19.05 7.10
C LYS A 26 -0.50 19.72 8.03
N ALA A 27 -1.63 20.19 7.49
CA ALA A 27 -2.69 20.79 8.27
C ALA A 27 -3.32 19.81 9.27
N ALA A 28 -3.49 18.53 8.90
CA ALA A 28 -4.01 17.51 9.79
C ALA A 28 -3.11 17.29 11.04
N PHE A 29 -1.80 17.14 10.84
CA PHE A 29 -0.82 17.05 11.94
C PHE A 29 -0.66 18.36 12.74
N ASN A 30 -1.03 19.50 12.14
CA ASN A 30 -1.06 20.77 12.86
C ASN A 30 -2.29 20.89 13.76
N ALA A 31 -3.46 20.46 13.27
CA ALA A 31 -4.71 20.48 14.01
C ALA A 31 -4.74 19.47 15.16
N ASP A 32 -4.04 18.33 15.02
CA ASP A 32 -3.98 17.30 16.05
C ASP A 32 -2.54 16.80 16.26
N LYS A 33 -1.94 17.23 17.38
CA LYS A 33 -0.59 16.87 17.79
C LYS A 33 -0.48 15.46 18.38
N LYS A 34 -1.59 14.75 18.58
CA LYS A 34 -1.61 13.36 19.04
C LYS A 34 -1.42 12.36 17.91
N LEU A 35 -1.57 12.79 16.65
CA LEU A 35 -1.32 11.95 15.48
C LEU A 35 0.18 11.60 15.42
N ASP A 36 0.49 10.31 15.45
CA ASP A 36 1.85 9.78 15.39
C ASP A 36 2.12 8.90 14.16
N ALA A 37 1.09 8.68 13.33
CA ALA A 37 1.16 7.82 12.16
C ALA A 37 0.42 8.41 10.95
N PHE A 38 0.91 8.06 9.75
CA PHE A 38 0.29 8.36 8.46
C PHE A 38 0.23 7.09 7.62
N LEU A 39 -0.98 6.66 7.26
CA LEU A 39 -1.21 5.55 6.35
C LEU A 39 -1.86 6.10 5.07
N GLY A 40 -1.09 6.14 3.98
CA GLY A 40 -1.63 6.51 2.67
C GLY A 40 -2.11 5.29 1.89
N LEU A 41 -2.97 5.51 0.89
CA LEU A 41 -3.64 4.45 0.12
C LEU A 41 -3.05 4.22 -1.29
N ASP A 42 -2.04 5.02 -1.67
CA ASP A 42 -1.32 4.94 -2.94
C ASP A 42 0.11 5.43 -2.68
N PRO A 43 1.16 4.70 -3.09
CA PRO A 43 2.54 5.09 -2.85
C PRO A 43 2.90 6.40 -3.58
N ASP A 44 2.32 6.68 -4.75
CA ASP A 44 2.55 7.91 -5.52
C ASP A 44 2.01 9.16 -4.81
N VAL A 45 1.05 8.97 -3.90
CA VAL A 45 0.52 10.04 -3.04
C VAL A 45 1.25 10.07 -1.69
N THR A 46 1.54 8.89 -1.13
CA THR A 46 2.11 8.74 0.21
C THR A 46 3.55 9.25 0.26
N ILE A 47 4.38 8.86 -0.71
CA ILE A 47 5.82 9.15 -0.72
C ILE A 47 6.08 10.66 -0.75
N PRO A 48 5.43 11.47 -1.62
CA PRO A 48 5.58 12.92 -1.56
C PRO A 48 5.18 13.52 -0.21
N CYS A 49 4.20 12.93 0.49
CA CYS A 49 3.68 13.47 1.76
C CYS A 49 4.57 13.15 2.97
N ILE A 50 5.61 12.32 2.84
CA ILE A 50 6.57 12.03 3.92
C ILE A 50 7.16 13.33 4.49
N SER A 51 7.53 14.29 3.63
CA SER A 51 8.09 15.57 4.05
C SER A 51 7.09 16.50 4.76
N SER A 52 5.79 16.22 4.64
CA SER A 52 4.73 16.98 5.31
C SER A 52 4.41 16.45 6.71
N CYS A 53 4.96 15.29 7.07
CA CYS A 53 4.76 14.68 8.37
C CYS A 53 5.81 15.16 9.38
N PRO A 54 5.47 15.31 10.67
CA PRO A 54 6.46 15.55 11.73
C PRO A 54 7.56 14.48 11.76
N LYS A 55 8.76 14.87 12.17
CA LYS A 55 9.86 13.91 12.36
C LYS A 55 9.46 12.83 13.38
N GLY A 56 9.73 11.57 13.07
CA GLY A 56 9.35 10.43 13.92
C GLY A 56 7.94 9.87 13.66
N THR A 57 7.17 10.46 12.73
CA THR A 57 5.89 9.91 12.29
C THR A 57 6.09 8.50 11.70
N LYS A 58 5.25 7.56 12.12
CA LYS A 58 5.19 6.20 11.58
C LYS A 58 4.44 6.22 10.24
N ILE A 59 5.11 5.89 9.15
CA ILE A 59 4.51 5.97 7.81
C ILE A 59 4.30 4.57 7.23
N GLY A 60 3.13 4.32 6.67
CA GLY A 60 2.81 3.12 5.90
C GLY A 60 2.06 3.48 4.62
N THR A 61 1.98 2.53 3.68
CA THR A 61 1.20 2.69 2.46
C THR A 61 0.53 1.39 2.01
N PHE A 62 -0.40 1.49 1.07
CA PHE A 62 -0.85 0.36 0.25
C PHE A 62 -0.04 0.33 -1.05
N ASP A 63 0.07 -0.85 -1.65
CA ASP A 63 0.84 -1.12 -2.87
C ASP A 63 2.36 -0.98 -2.74
N VAL A 64 3.08 -1.64 -3.65
CA VAL A 64 4.52 -1.89 -3.52
C VAL A 64 5.38 -0.79 -4.16
N GLY A 65 4.99 -0.32 -5.35
CA GLY A 65 5.63 0.69 -6.20
C GLY A 65 6.96 1.28 -5.73
N GLY A 66 7.00 2.60 -5.51
CA GLY A 66 8.17 3.29 -4.94
C GLY A 66 8.42 2.98 -3.45
N ALA A 67 7.47 2.33 -2.77
CA ALA A 67 7.47 2.15 -1.32
C ALA A 67 8.64 1.31 -0.82
N ILE A 68 9.08 0.31 -1.60
CA ILE A 68 10.23 -0.54 -1.26
C ILE A 68 11.47 0.31 -0.94
N LYS A 69 11.76 1.34 -1.74
CA LYS A 69 12.94 2.20 -1.54
C LYS A 69 12.83 2.99 -0.24
N GLU A 70 11.64 3.50 0.06
CA GLU A 70 11.36 4.25 1.29
C GLU A 70 11.46 3.36 2.55
N ILE A 71 11.02 2.10 2.43
CA ILE A 71 11.13 1.09 3.50
C ILE A 71 12.59 0.74 3.76
N GLN A 72 13.38 0.52 2.70
CA GLN A 72 14.83 0.26 2.82
C GLN A 72 15.56 1.45 3.45
N ALA A 73 15.17 2.68 3.07
CA ALA A 73 15.71 3.92 3.64
C ALA A 73 15.24 4.22 5.07
N GLY A 74 14.29 3.43 5.62
CA GLY A 74 13.73 3.64 6.96
C GLY A 74 12.80 4.86 7.08
N ARG A 75 12.35 5.43 5.97
CA ARG A 75 11.36 6.54 5.95
C ARG A 75 9.92 6.03 5.96
N MET A 76 9.71 4.74 5.74
CA MET A 76 8.43 4.05 5.77
C MET A 76 8.58 2.72 6.51
N LEU A 77 7.60 2.35 7.33
CA LEU A 77 7.62 1.11 8.11
C LEU A 77 7.24 -0.11 7.28
N PHE A 78 6.18 0.03 6.49
CA PHE A 78 5.65 -1.06 5.68
C PHE A 78 4.84 -0.59 4.48
N ALA A 79 4.67 -1.49 3.52
CA ALA A 79 3.66 -1.44 2.48
C ALA A 79 2.75 -2.66 2.55
N ILE A 80 1.46 -2.47 2.30
CA ILE A 80 0.47 -3.55 2.18
C ILE A 80 0.37 -3.95 0.71
N ASP A 81 0.90 -5.12 0.39
CA ASP A 81 0.90 -5.70 -0.93
C ASP A 81 -0.37 -6.52 -1.17
N GLN A 82 -1.13 -6.14 -2.21
CA GLN A 82 -2.32 -6.88 -2.66
C GLN A 82 -2.02 -7.87 -3.80
N GLN A 83 -0.76 -7.95 -4.24
CA GLN A 83 -0.26 -8.78 -5.33
C GLN A 83 -1.05 -8.58 -6.64
N GLN A 84 -1.00 -7.37 -7.21
CA GLN A 84 -1.73 -7.02 -8.45
C GLN A 84 -1.43 -7.98 -9.61
N TYR A 85 -0.20 -8.51 -9.69
CA TYR A 85 0.15 -9.55 -10.66
C TYR A 85 -0.79 -10.76 -10.57
N LEU A 86 -1.05 -11.28 -9.36
CA LEU A 86 -1.95 -12.41 -9.17
C LEU A 86 -3.41 -12.05 -9.50
N GLN A 87 -3.82 -10.81 -9.23
CA GLN A 87 -5.17 -10.34 -9.58
C GLN A 87 -5.39 -10.27 -11.10
N GLY A 88 -4.34 -10.07 -11.90
CA GLY A 88 -4.42 -10.19 -13.36
C GLY A 88 -4.25 -11.62 -13.88
N TYR A 89 -3.35 -12.40 -13.28
CA TYR A 89 -2.98 -13.73 -13.74
C TYR A 89 -4.00 -14.82 -13.38
N LEU A 90 -4.44 -14.88 -12.13
CA LEU A 90 -5.31 -15.96 -11.64
C LEU A 90 -6.67 -16.02 -12.34
N PRO A 91 -7.36 -14.90 -12.65
CA PRO A 91 -8.62 -14.96 -13.38
C PRO A 91 -8.50 -15.63 -14.76
N VAL A 92 -7.38 -15.43 -15.46
CA VAL A 92 -7.12 -16.08 -16.75
C VAL A 92 -6.98 -17.60 -16.55
N VAL A 93 -6.19 -18.01 -15.54
CA VAL A 93 -6.02 -19.43 -15.21
C VAL A 93 -7.34 -20.08 -14.82
N PHE A 94 -8.16 -19.41 -14.01
CA PHE A 94 -9.47 -19.91 -13.60
C PHE A 94 -10.41 -20.10 -14.80
N GLY A 95 -10.40 -19.14 -15.73
CA GLY A 95 -11.15 -19.25 -16.98
C GLY A 95 -10.72 -20.45 -17.83
N VAL A 96 -9.42 -20.66 -17.99
CA VAL A 96 -8.88 -21.81 -18.73
C VAL A 96 -9.29 -23.13 -18.08
N LEU A 97 -9.16 -23.26 -16.75
CA LEU A 97 -9.54 -24.47 -16.00
C LEU A 97 -11.04 -24.77 -16.10
N PHE A 98 -11.87 -23.74 -16.06
CA PHE A 98 -13.32 -23.90 -16.18
C PHE A 98 -13.71 -24.38 -17.59
N VAL A 99 -13.17 -23.75 -18.64
CA VAL A 99 -13.48 -24.13 -20.03
C VAL A 99 -12.92 -25.52 -20.38
N SER A 100 -11.74 -25.87 -19.87
CA SER A 100 -11.09 -27.14 -20.21
C SER A 100 -11.62 -28.35 -19.44
N ASN A 101 -12.11 -28.16 -18.20
CA ASN A 101 -12.47 -29.30 -17.34
C ASN A 101 -13.50 -28.98 -16.24
N LEU A 102 -14.29 -27.91 -16.38
CA LEU A 102 -15.32 -27.49 -15.42
C LEU A 102 -14.83 -27.33 -13.97
N ASN A 103 -13.52 -27.13 -13.79
CA ASN A 103 -12.95 -26.90 -12.48
C ASN A 103 -13.45 -25.56 -11.92
N THR A 104 -13.84 -25.57 -10.64
CA THR A 104 -14.16 -24.36 -9.89
C THR A 104 -13.08 -24.12 -8.84
N VAL A 105 -12.76 -22.84 -8.59
CA VAL A 105 -11.72 -22.42 -7.63
C VAL A 105 -12.35 -21.52 -6.58
N GLY A 106 -11.93 -21.67 -5.32
CA GLY A 106 -12.43 -20.85 -4.21
C GLY A 106 -13.82 -21.23 -3.69
N ASN A 107 -14.51 -22.19 -4.33
CA ASN A 107 -15.79 -22.71 -3.88
C ASN A 107 -16.83 -21.61 -3.59
N GLY A 108 -16.95 -20.63 -4.51
CA GLY A 108 -17.86 -19.49 -4.36
C GLY A 108 -17.38 -18.38 -3.41
N GLN A 109 -16.19 -18.53 -2.81
CA GLN A 109 -15.56 -17.50 -1.98
C GLN A 109 -14.45 -16.77 -2.75
N PRO A 110 -14.10 -15.53 -2.34
CA PRO A 110 -12.96 -14.82 -2.91
C PRO A 110 -11.65 -15.60 -2.74
N VAL A 111 -10.85 -15.68 -3.81
CA VAL A 111 -9.46 -16.13 -3.72
C VAL A 111 -8.59 -14.94 -3.30
N LEU A 112 -8.11 -14.97 -2.06
CA LEU A 112 -7.35 -13.86 -1.48
C LEU A 112 -5.91 -13.84 -2.02
N THR A 113 -5.48 -12.70 -2.55
CA THR A 113 -4.09 -12.44 -2.99
C THR A 113 -3.32 -11.55 -2.02
N GLY A 114 -3.89 -11.28 -0.84
CA GLY A 114 -3.31 -10.42 0.18
C GLY A 114 -4.21 -10.32 1.43
N PRO A 115 -3.82 -9.49 2.42
CA PRO A 115 -2.66 -8.60 2.40
C PRO A 115 -1.33 -9.31 2.71
N GLY A 116 -0.32 -9.10 1.87
CA GLY A 116 1.09 -9.34 2.22
C GLY A 116 1.71 -8.09 2.83
N ILE A 117 2.55 -8.23 3.86
CA ILE A 117 3.26 -7.08 4.46
C ILE A 117 4.70 -7.04 3.97
N ILE A 118 5.07 -5.96 3.30
CA ILE A 118 6.45 -5.66 2.95
C ILE A 118 7.01 -4.71 4.00
N ASN A 119 8.11 -5.08 4.64
CA ASN A 119 8.79 -4.29 5.66
C ASN A 119 10.31 -4.44 5.51
N LYS A 120 11.08 -3.83 6.43
CA LYS A 120 12.55 -3.84 6.34
C LYS A 120 13.16 -5.25 6.30
N ALA A 121 12.52 -6.25 6.91
CA ALA A 121 13.03 -7.62 6.95
C ALA A 121 12.91 -8.36 5.60
N ASN A 122 11.96 -7.98 4.74
CA ASN A 122 11.72 -8.67 3.46
C ASN A 122 11.81 -7.77 2.21
N ALA A 123 11.89 -6.45 2.36
CA ALA A 123 11.90 -5.49 1.24
C ALA A 123 12.98 -5.79 0.19
N ALA A 124 14.19 -6.21 0.61
CA ALA A 124 15.26 -6.57 -0.33
C ALA A 124 14.91 -7.79 -1.20
N LYS A 125 14.26 -8.80 -0.62
CA LYS A 125 13.83 -10.00 -1.36
C LYS A 125 12.73 -9.65 -2.36
N VAL A 126 11.75 -8.85 -1.94
CA VAL A 126 10.65 -8.42 -2.81
C VAL A 126 11.16 -7.52 -3.94
N ALA A 127 12.11 -6.62 -3.66
CA ALA A 127 12.74 -5.77 -4.68
C ALA A 127 13.40 -6.58 -5.80
N ALA A 128 14.02 -7.71 -5.47
CA ALA A 128 14.64 -8.59 -6.47
C ALA A 128 13.58 -9.23 -7.39
N LEU A 129 12.45 -9.68 -6.82
CA LEU A 129 11.35 -10.27 -7.59
C LEU A 129 10.63 -9.23 -8.47
N ALA A 130 10.44 -8.02 -7.96
CA ALA A 130 9.82 -6.92 -8.71
C ALA A 130 10.67 -6.52 -9.93
N LYS A 131 12.01 -6.53 -9.80
CA LYS A 131 12.92 -6.32 -10.94
C LYS A 131 12.76 -7.37 -12.05
N MET A 132 12.29 -8.57 -11.71
CA MET A 132 12.03 -9.64 -12.68
C MET A 132 10.64 -9.51 -13.33
N GLY A 133 9.81 -8.53 -12.94
CA GLY A 133 8.45 -8.35 -13.46
C GLY A 133 7.44 -9.40 -12.98
N THR A 134 7.78 -10.13 -11.91
CA THR A 134 6.95 -11.22 -11.35
C THR A 134 6.24 -10.82 -10.07
N ARG A 135 6.41 -9.57 -9.64
CA ARG A 135 5.91 -9.01 -8.39
C ARG A 135 5.60 -7.54 -8.54
#